data_AF-A0A1F4UDC0-F1
#
_entry.id   AF-A0A1F4UDC0-F1
#
_cell.length_a   1.000
_cell.length_b   1.000
_cell.length_c   1.000
_cell.angle_alpha   90.00
_cell.angle_beta   90.00
_cell.angle_gamma   90.00
#
_symmetry.space_group_name_H-M   'P 1'
#
loop_
_entity.id
_entity.type
_entity.pdbx_description
1 polymer ?
#
loop_
_entity_poly.entity_id
_entity_poly.type
_entity_poly.pdbx_seq_one_letter_code
_entity_poly.pdbx_strand_id
1 'polypeptide(L)'
;MLKITVVEDKRDWQDFLKLPWQIYKDNQYWIPPLLKDVTETLDTNKNPFWKHARRELYIARDNDKCVGRIAAIVDDNHNSFHEDRIGFFGFFECITDNEVAAGLWDSARDWLKQHKMDTMRGPVNPSMNDETAFLLEGFDKPPTIMMPYTHKYYLDLAENYGFKKAKDLYAFYKHASDGMPERIEKMIKRIKERTQVKIRPFNMRNFEKDARILKDIYNAAWEKNWGFVPMTEEEMDLTAEKLKQFADPELVLFAELDDEPVGVIVSVPDINQVLKHLNGKLGLIEMLKFLYYKKKVDGVRSLIAGVKKQYRETGIIAVLFYATEKAALKRGY
;
A
#
# COMPACT_ATOMS: atom_id res chain seq x y z
N MET A 1 -4.01 -1.36 -35.24
CA MET A 1 -3.02 -0.24 -35.18
C MET A 1 -3.04 0.27 -33.75
N LEU A 2 -1.87 0.32 -33.12
CA LEU A 2 -1.74 0.77 -31.74
C LEU A 2 -1.94 2.28 -31.65
N LYS A 3 -2.78 2.73 -30.71
CA LYS A 3 -3.01 4.13 -30.40
C LYS A 3 -3.00 4.34 -28.90
N ILE A 4 -2.24 5.33 -28.43
CA ILE A 4 -2.30 5.80 -27.04
C ILE A 4 -3.19 7.03 -27.00
N THR A 5 -4.19 7.04 -26.11
CA THR A 5 -5.12 8.16 -25.95
C THR A 5 -5.26 8.54 -24.48
N VAL A 6 -5.50 9.82 -24.23
CA VAL A 6 -5.94 10.30 -22.91
C VAL A 6 -7.31 9.71 -22.59
N VAL A 7 -7.59 9.49 -21.30
CA VAL A 7 -8.91 9.09 -20.81
C VAL A 7 -9.79 10.32 -20.69
N GLU A 8 -10.71 10.51 -21.62
CA GLU A 8 -11.53 11.74 -21.68
C GLU A 8 -13.01 11.48 -21.37
N ASP A 9 -13.52 10.30 -21.73
CA ASP A 9 -14.94 9.98 -21.64
C ASP A 9 -15.26 8.83 -20.68
N LYS A 10 -16.57 8.54 -20.55
CA LYS A 10 -17.06 7.47 -19.67
C LYS A 10 -16.61 6.08 -20.13
N ARG A 11 -16.45 5.86 -21.43
CA ARG A 11 -16.00 4.56 -21.97
C ARG A 11 -14.54 4.35 -21.65
N ASP A 12 -13.70 5.35 -21.91
CA ASP A 12 -12.28 5.32 -21.56
C ASP A 12 -12.08 5.08 -20.07
N TRP A 13 -12.86 5.74 -19.22
CA TRP A 13 -12.80 5.56 -17.78
C TRP A 13 -13.14 4.12 -17.36
N GLN A 14 -14.17 3.52 -17.96
CA GLN A 14 -14.54 2.13 -17.69
C GLN A 14 -13.46 1.16 -18.18
N ASP A 15 -12.91 1.39 -19.38
CA ASP A 15 -11.82 0.58 -19.94
C ASP A 15 -10.58 0.66 -19.05
N PHE A 16 -10.19 1.87 -18.64
CA PHE A 16 -9.07 2.10 -17.72
C PHE A 16 -9.28 1.31 -16.43
N LEU A 17 -10.42 1.47 -15.75
CA LEU A 17 -10.65 0.82 -14.47
C LEU A 17 -10.71 -0.71 -14.55
N LYS A 18 -11.33 -1.26 -15.61
CA LYS A 18 -11.62 -2.70 -15.73
C LYS A 18 -10.55 -3.51 -16.44
N LEU A 19 -9.58 -2.89 -17.10
CA LEU A 19 -8.49 -3.61 -17.79
C LEU A 19 -7.79 -4.69 -16.92
N PRO A 20 -7.50 -4.50 -15.61
CA PRO A 20 -6.89 -5.53 -14.79
C PRO A 20 -7.64 -6.87 -14.80
N TRP A 21 -8.97 -6.85 -14.79
CA TRP A 21 -9.77 -8.07 -14.84
C TRP A 21 -9.55 -8.86 -16.13
N GLN A 22 -9.17 -8.19 -17.22
CA GLN A 22 -8.82 -8.87 -18.48
C GLN A 22 -7.39 -9.40 -18.45
N ILE A 23 -6.46 -8.62 -17.89
CA ILE A 23 -5.03 -8.94 -17.81
C ILE A 23 -4.75 -10.10 -16.82
N TYR A 24 -5.50 -10.18 -15.73
CA TYR A 24 -5.31 -11.19 -14.67
C TYR A 24 -6.39 -12.28 -14.67
N LYS A 25 -7.23 -12.40 -15.71
CA LYS A 25 -8.38 -13.32 -15.76
C LYS A 25 -8.06 -14.78 -15.38
N ASP A 26 -6.85 -15.25 -15.73
CA ASP A 26 -6.40 -16.62 -15.49
C ASP A 26 -5.37 -16.72 -14.35
N ASN A 27 -5.14 -15.63 -13.61
CA ASN A 27 -4.17 -15.57 -12.52
C ASN A 27 -4.85 -15.83 -11.17
N GLN A 28 -4.59 -17.01 -10.59
CA GLN A 28 -5.21 -17.45 -9.32
C GLN A 28 -4.75 -16.69 -8.06
N TYR A 29 -3.65 -15.95 -8.16
CA TYR A 29 -3.02 -15.23 -7.05
C TYR A 29 -3.37 -13.75 -7.04
N TRP A 30 -3.76 -13.20 -8.18
CA TRP A 30 -4.23 -11.82 -8.24
C TRP A 30 -5.52 -11.65 -7.43
N ILE A 31 -5.55 -10.61 -6.61
CA ILE A 31 -6.72 -10.25 -5.79
C ILE A 31 -7.36 -9.01 -6.42
N PRO A 32 -8.57 -9.12 -6.98
CA PRO A 32 -9.24 -7.97 -7.57
C PRO A 32 -9.57 -6.92 -6.49
N PRO A 33 -9.08 -5.67 -6.61
CA PRO A 33 -9.43 -4.63 -5.66
C PRO A 33 -10.92 -4.26 -5.81
N LEU A 34 -11.50 -3.66 -4.77
CA LEU A 34 -12.84 -3.09 -4.89
C LEU A 34 -12.83 -2.00 -5.96
N LEU A 35 -13.68 -2.15 -6.97
CA LEU A 35 -13.73 -1.19 -8.08
C LEU A 35 -14.09 0.22 -7.58
N LYS A 36 -14.93 0.29 -6.54
CA LYS A 36 -15.28 1.53 -5.84
C LYS A 36 -14.04 2.22 -5.27
N ASP A 37 -13.18 1.47 -4.56
CA ASP A 37 -11.99 2.02 -3.92
C ASP A 37 -11.00 2.56 -4.96
N VAL A 38 -10.76 1.81 -6.04
CA VAL A 38 -9.90 2.29 -7.14
C VAL A 38 -10.48 3.54 -7.81
N THR A 39 -11.81 3.57 -7.99
CA THR A 39 -12.51 4.73 -8.56
C THR A 39 -12.35 5.96 -7.67
N GLU A 40 -12.56 5.82 -6.36
CA GLU A 40 -12.44 6.92 -5.39
C GLU A 40 -11.00 7.37 -5.24
N THR A 41 -10.03 6.45 -5.24
CA THR A 41 -8.60 6.78 -5.19
C THR A 41 -8.18 7.63 -6.38
N LEU A 42 -8.70 7.36 -7.58
CA LEU A 42 -8.42 8.12 -8.79
C LEU A 42 -9.29 9.37 -8.95
N ASP A 43 -10.38 9.52 -8.20
CA ASP A 43 -11.29 10.67 -8.33
C ASP A 43 -10.67 11.92 -7.67
N THR A 44 -10.32 12.90 -8.50
CA THR A 44 -9.66 14.16 -8.09
C THR A 44 -10.54 15.05 -7.22
N ASN A 45 -11.85 14.82 -7.19
CA ASN A 45 -12.78 15.57 -6.34
C ASN A 45 -13.03 14.88 -4.99
N LYS A 46 -12.65 13.61 -4.84
CA LYS A 46 -12.93 12.82 -3.63
C LYS A 46 -11.70 12.48 -2.82
N ASN A 47 -10.57 12.20 -3.47
CA ASN A 47 -9.35 11.83 -2.77
C ASN A 47 -8.50 13.09 -2.49
N PRO A 48 -8.24 13.44 -1.21
CA PRO A 48 -7.51 14.64 -0.82
C PRO A 48 -6.07 14.69 -1.33
N PHE A 49 -5.46 13.55 -1.69
CA PHE A 49 -4.15 13.50 -2.35
C PHE A 49 -4.07 14.42 -3.58
N TRP A 50 -5.16 14.53 -4.34
CA TRP A 50 -5.20 15.36 -5.55
C TRP A 50 -5.28 16.87 -5.28
N LYS A 51 -5.34 17.31 -4.01
CA LYS A 51 -5.24 18.74 -3.65
C LYS A 51 -3.83 19.31 -3.86
N HIS A 52 -2.82 18.46 -3.80
CA HIS A 52 -1.41 18.81 -4.02
C HIS A 52 -0.73 17.92 -5.09
N ALA A 53 -1.52 17.12 -5.80
CA ALA A 53 -1.04 16.25 -6.86
C ALA A 53 -1.90 16.40 -8.11
N ARG A 54 -1.30 16.16 -9.25
CA ARG A 54 -1.96 16.18 -10.56
C ARG A 54 -1.67 14.88 -11.30
N ARG A 55 -2.60 14.47 -12.17
CA ARG A 55 -2.46 13.27 -12.98
C ARG A 55 -2.98 13.45 -14.39
N GLU A 56 -2.48 12.59 -15.27
CA GLU A 56 -3.09 12.29 -16.56
C GLU A 56 -3.22 10.78 -16.72
N LEU A 57 -4.35 10.35 -17.26
CA LEU A 57 -4.59 8.94 -17.51
C LEU A 57 -4.50 8.64 -19.00
N TYR A 58 -3.82 7.56 -19.33
CA TYR A 58 -3.71 7.06 -20.70
C TYR A 58 -4.16 5.62 -20.80
N ILE A 59 -4.69 5.28 -21.97
CA ILE A 59 -5.00 3.91 -22.39
C ILE A 59 -4.41 3.63 -23.76
N ALA A 60 -3.94 2.41 -23.93
CA ALA A 60 -3.45 1.87 -25.18
C ALA A 60 -4.55 1.04 -25.83
N ARG A 61 -4.82 1.29 -27.11
CA ARG A 61 -5.77 0.52 -27.91
C ARG A 61 -5.08 -0.09 -29.11
N ASP A 62 -5.25 -1.39 -29.30
CA ASP A 62 -5.03 -2.00 -30.60
C ASP A 62 -6.39 -2.19 -31.28
N ASN A 63 -6.63 -1.36 -32.29
CA ASN A 63 -7.96 -1.17 -32.89
C ASN A 63 -8.96 -0.67 -31.82
N ASP A 64 -10.05 -1.38 -31.57
CA ASP A 64 -11.06 -1.00 -30.55
C ASP A 64 -10.82 -1.64 -29.17
N LYS A 65 -9.80 -2.49 -29.03
CA LYS A 65 -9.54 -3.23 -27.81
C LYS A 65 -8.56 -2.48 -26.91
N CYS A 66 -8.96 -2.21 -25.67
CA CYS A 66 -8.04 -1.71 -24.64
C CYS A 66 -7.03 -2.82 -24.28
N VAL A 67 -5.75 -2.53 -24.46
CA VAL A 67 -4.63 -3.47 -24.26
C VAL A 67 -3.60 -2.97 -23.26
N GLY A 68 -3.76 -1.75 -22.74
CA GLY A 68 -2.88 -1.19 -21.75
C GLY A 68 -3.43 0.10 -21.11
N ARG A 69 -2.93 0.45 -19.94
CA ARG A 69 -3.27 1.67 -19.21
C ARG A 69 -2.09 2.16 -18.38
N ILE A 70 -2.03 3.46 -18.11
CA ILE A 70 -1.05 4.07 -17.20
C ILE A 70 -1.58 5.40 -16.66
N ALA A 71 -1.20 5.76 -15.44
CA ALA A 71 -1.33 7.11 -14.91
C ALA A 71 0.04 7.78 -14.86
N ALA A 72 0.16 9.00 -15.36
CA ALA A 72 1.28 9.90 -15.08
C ALA A 72 0.88 10.81 -13.91
N ILE A 73 1.75 10.99 -12.93
CA ILE A 73 1.42 11.65 -11.65
C ILE A 73 2.55 12.60 -11.27
N VAL A 74 2.21 13.82 -10.87
CA VAL A 74 3.14 14.70 -10.13
C VAL A 74 2.56 14.96 -8.75
N ASP A 75 3.37 14.70 -7.72
CA ASP A 75 3.07 15.05 -6.34
C ASP A 75 3.96 16.24 -5.92
N ASP A 76 3.35 17.40 -5.72
CA ASP A 76 4.08 18.60 -5.35
C ASP A 76 4.59 18.54 -3.90
N ASN A 77 3.94 17.75 -3.02
CA ASN A 77 4.41 17.53 -1.65
C ASN A 77 5.68 16.66 -1.63
N HIS A 78 5.76 15.61 -2.47
CA HIS A 78 6.99 14.83 -2.65
C HIS A 78 8.15 15.73 -3.04
N ASN A 79 7.97 16.48 -4.14
CA ASN A 79 9.04 17.33 -4.69
C ASN A 79 9.46 18.44 -3.72
N SER A 80 8.51 19.01 -2.97
CA SER A 80 8.81 20.03 -1.95
C SER A 80 9.56 19.44 -0.75
N PHE A 81 9.23 18.22 -0.33
CA PHE A 81 9.85 17.57 0.83
C PHE A 81 11.24 17.01 0.53
N HIS A 82 11.43 16.42 -0.65
CA HIS A 82 12.72 15.83 -1.06
C HIS A 82 13.62 16.80 -1.82
N GLU A 83 13.13 18.00 -2.14
CA GLU A 83 13.82 19.00 -2.97
C GLU A 83 14.26 18.43 -4.33
N ASP A 84 13.41 17.60 -4.94
CA ASP A 84 13.65 16.94 -6.23
C ASP A 84 12.56 17.30 -7.28
N ARG A 85 12.68 16.74 -8.48
CA ARG A 85 11.74 16.93 -9.60
C ARG A 85 11.32 15.59 -10.19
N ILE A 86 10.88 14.69 -9.32
CA ILE A 86 10.44 13.36 -9.67
C ILE A 86 8.96 13.39 -10.06
N GLY A 87 8.71 12.93 -11.29
CA GLY A 87 7.42 12.49 -11.76
C GLY A 87 7.22 11.00 -11.50
N PHE A 88 5.98 10.60 -11.27
CA PHE A 88 5.61 9.22 -11.03
C PHE A 88 4.79 8.64 -12.17
N PHE A 89 4.91 7.33 -12.39
CA PHE A 89 3.87 6.59 -13.11
C PHE A 89 3.23 5.56 -12.18
N GLY A 90 1.98 5.23 -12.44
CA GLY A 90 1.18 4.32 -11.63
C GLY A 90 0.09 3.65 -12.44
N PHE A 91 -0.65 2.75 -11.80
CA PHE A 91 -1.79 2.01 -12.33
C PHE A 91 -1.47 1.28 -13.65
N PHE A 92 -0.18 1.03 -13.91
CA PHE A 92 0.30 0.46 -15.15
C PHE A 92 -0.18 -0.98 -15.32
N GLU A 93 -0.85 -1.24 -16.43
CA GLU A 93 -1.16 -2.59 -16.88
C GLU A 93 -1.01 -2.64 -18.39
N CYS A 94 -0.51 -3.74 -18.94
CA CYS A 94 -0.54 -3.98 -20.37
C CYS A 94 -0.47 -5.47 -20.68
N ILE A 95 -0.83 -5.84 -21.90
CA ILE A 95 -0.49 -7.16 -22.44
C ILE A 95 1.05 -7.30 -22.57
N THR A 96 1.54 -8.53 -22.73
CA THR A 96 2.98 -8.81 -22.93
C THR A 96 3.47 -8.33 -24.30
N ASP A 97 3.63 -7.01 -24.44
CA ASP A 97 3.98 -6.34 -25.69
C ASP A 97 4.85 -5.09 -25.40
N ASN A 98 6.06 -5.06 -25.97
CA ASN A 98 7.01 -3.96 -25.77
C ASN A 98 6.52 -2.64 -26.39
N GLU A 99 5.80 -2.68 -27.50
CA GLU A 99 5.32 -1.47 -28.19
C GLU A 99 4.20 -0.81 -27.36
N VAL A 100 3.29 -1.62 -26.82
CA VAL A 100 2.24 -1.15 -25.89
C VAL A 100 2.85 -0.51 -24.64
N ALA A 101 3.81 -1.21 -24.02
CA ALA A 101 4.46 -0.74 -22.80
C ALA A 101 5.24 0.56 -23.04
N ALA A 102 6.05 0.61 -24.11
CA ALA A 102 6.82 1.79 -24.48
C ALA A 102 5.92 2.98 -24.79
N GLY A 103 4.85 2.80 -25.57
CA GLY A 103 3.93 3.90 -25.89
C GLY A 103 3.24 4.51 -24.67
N LEU A 104 2.88 3.69 -23.68
CA LEU A 104 2.33 4.15 -22.40
C LEU A 104 3.37 4.93 -21.59
N TRP A 105 4.58 4.40 -21.45
CA TRP A 105 5.65 5.08 -20.70
C TRP A 105 6.19 6.33 -21.41
N ASP A 106 6.21 6.37 -22.74
CA ASP A 106 6.53 7.55 -23.53
C ASP A 106 5.50 8.65 -23.26
N SER A 107 4.20 8.32 -23.30
CA SER A 107 3.12 9.26 -23.02
C SER A 107 3.20 9.83 -21.60
N ALA A 108 3.45 8.97 -20.62
CA ALA A 108 3.66 9.41 -19.24
C ALA A 108 4.91 10.29 -19.10
N ARG A 109 6.04 9.88 -19.68
CA ARG A 109 7.29 10.66 -19.67
C ARG A 109 7.08 12.06 -20.26
N ASP A 110 6.41 12.14 -21.40
CA ASP A 110 6.26 13.40 -22.12
C ASP A 110 5.32 14.36 -21.36
N TRP A 111 4.26 13.84 -20.75
CA TRP A 111 3.42 14.61 -19.83
C TRP A 111 4.20 15.09 -18.60
N LEU A 112 5.01 14.23 -17.98
CA LEU A 112 5.84 14.60 -16.83
C LEU A 112 6.87 15.68 -17.18
N LYS A 113 7.49 15.61 -18.38
CA LYS A 113 8.39 16.65 -18.89
C LYS A 113 7.68 17.99 -19.08
N GLN A 114 6.46 17.99 -19.63
CA GLN A 114 5.64 19.22 -19.74
C GLN A 114 5.37 19.85 -18.38
N HIS A 115 5.27 19.03 -17.33
CA HIS A 115 5.13 19.44 -15.94
C HIS A 115 6.46 19.64 -15.21
N LYS A 116 7.56 19.82 -15.94
CA LYS A 116 8.92 20.17 -15.46
C LYS A 116 9.57 19.11 -14.57
N MET A 117 9.14 17.86 -14.66
CA MET A 117 9.83 16.74 -14.00
C MET A 117 10.99 16.28 -14.87
N ASP A 118 12.13 15.95 -14.25
CA ASP A 118 13.34 15.48 -14.96
C ASP A 118 13.58 13.98 -14.79
N THR A 119 12.88 13.35 -13.84
CA THR A 119 13.01 11.94 -13.50
C THR A 119 11.62 11.29 -13.47
N MET A 120 11.48 10.08 -14.03
CA MET A 120 10.24 9.30 -13.93
C MET A 120 10.49 8.02 -13.10
N ARG A 121 9.69 7.81 -12.06
CA ARG A 121 9.80 6.67 -11.13
C ARG A 121 8.45 5.96 -10.95
N GLY A 122 8.44 4.64 -10.88
CA GLY A 122 7.20 3.91 -10.65
C GLY A 122 7.35 2.39 -10.69
N PRO A 123 6.25 1.65 -10.54
CA PRO A 123 4.89 2.16 -10.35
C PRO A 123 4.60 2.68 -8.91
N VAL A 124 3.73 3.68 -8.78
CA VAL A 124 3.21 4.24 -7.51
C VAL A 124 1.71 4.57 -7.66
N ASN A 125 0.84 4.06 -6.77
CA ASN A 125 -0.62 4.02 -6.98
C ASN A 125 -1.48 4.70 -5.86
N PRO A 126 -1.61 6.04 -5.80
CA PRO A 126 -0.82 7.05 -6.50
C PRO A 126 0.34 7.61 -5.65
N SER A 127 0.41 7.26 -4.36
CA SER A 127 1.44 7.78 -3.44
C SER A 127 2.35 6.69 -2.89
N MET A 128 3.51 7.09 -2.35
CA MET A 128 4.43 6.19 -1.64
C MET A 128 3.82 5.58 -0.36
N ASN A 129 2.71 6.14 0.11
CA ASN A 129 1.96 5.62 1.24
C ASN A 129 0.88 4.58 0.83
N ASP A 130 0.67 4.38 -0.47
CA ASP A 130 -0.23 3.37 -1.05
C ASP A 130 0.58 2.17 -1.60
N GLU A 131 0.10 1.54 -2.67
CA GLU A 131 0.80 0.44 -3.34
C GLU A 131 1.90 0.97 -4.27
N THR A 132 3.10 0.40 -4.14
CA THR A 132 4.28 0.79 -4.93
C THR A 132 5.13 -0.40 -5.36
N ALA A 133 5.87 -0.21 -6.45
CA ALA A 133 6.79 -1.16 -7.08
C ALA A 133 6.13 -2.31 -7.88
N PHE A 134 6.92 -2.86 -8.80
CA PHE A 134 6.61 -4.15 -9.43
C PHE A 134 6.95 -5.28 -8.47
N LEU A 135 6.14 -6.35 -8.49
CA LEU A 135 6.44 -7.59 -7.79
C LEU A 135 7.72 -8.20 -8.38
N LEU A 136 8.74 -8.40 -7.55
CA LEU A 136 10.01 -9.00 -7.95
C LEU A 136 10.07 -10.51 -7.68
N GLU A 137 9.52 -10.93 -6.55
CA GLU A 137 9.48 -12.32 -6.08
C GLU A 137 8.14 -12.63 -5.41
N GLY A 138 7.73 -13.91 -5.39
CA GLY A 138 6.47 -14.33 -4.78
C GLY A 138 5.25 -14.38 -5.71
N PHE A 139 5.46 -14.62 -7.01
CA PHE A 139 4.38 -14.81 -8.01
C PHE A 139 3.53 -16.08 -7.79
N ASP A 140 3.86 -16.88 -6.79
CA ASP A 140 3.24 -18.16 -6.42
C ASP A 140 2.27 -18.03 -5.22
N LYS A 141 1.97 -16.80 -4.79
CA LYS A 141 1.09 -16.51 -3.66
C LYS A 141 0.35 -15.19 -3.82
N PRO A 142 -0.86 -15.04 -3.23
CA PRO A 142 -1.57 -13.77 -3.25
C PRO A 142 -0.83 -12.69 -2.45
N PRO A 143 -0.96 -11.40 -2.82
CA PRO A 143 -0.50 -10.29 -1.99
C PRO A 143 -1.36 -10.18 -0.73
N THR A 144 -0.76 -9.73 0.37
CA THR A 144 -1.52 -9.24 1.52
C THR A 144 -2.00 -7.80 1.28
N ILE A 145 -3.01 -7.35 2.02
CA ILE A 145 -3.60 -6.00 1.94
C ILE A 145 -2.54 -4.90 1.74
N MET A 146 -2.76 -3.96 0.81
CA MET A 146 -1.86 -2.84 0.47
C MET A 146 -0.44 -3.28 0.01
N MET A 147 -0.29 -4.47 -0.58
CA MET A 147 0.89 -4.86 -1.34
C MET A 147 0.54 -5.00 -2.82
N PRO A 148 1.44 -4.59 -3.74
CA PRO A 148 1.19 -4.76 -5.16
C PRO A 148 1.21 -6.26 -5.53
N TYR A 149 0.53 -6.58 -6.62
CA TYR A 149 0.72 -7.84 -7.33
C TYR A 149 0.71 -7.57 -8.82
N THR A 150 1.85 -7.77 -9.47
CA THR A 150 2.02 -7.50 -10.90
C THR A 150 2.49 -8.75 -11.63
N HIS A 151 2.26 -8.81 -12.94
CA HIS A 151 2.80 -9.91 -13.74
C HIS A 151 4.33 -9.87 -13.81
N LYS A 152 4.94 -11.06 -13.87
CA LYS A 152 6.41 -11.22 -13.94
C LYS A 152 7.02 -10.52 -15.16
N TYR A 153 6.36 -10.59 -16.32
CA TYR A 153 6.87 -9.99 -17.55
C TYR A 153 6.93 -8.45 -17.51
N TYR A 154 6.29 -7.78 -16.53
CA TYR A 154 6.42 -6.33 -16.38
C TYR A 154 7.86 -5.91 -16.05
N LEU A 155 8.63 -6.78 -15.39
CA LEU A 155 10.05 -6.53 -15.11
C LEU A 155 10.84 -6.47 -16.42
N ASP A 156 10.64 -7.44 -17.31
CA ASP A 156 11.30 -7.50 -18.62
C ASP A 156 10.90 -6.30 -19.49
N LEU A 157 9.61 -5.93 -19.50
CA LEU A 157 9.12 -4.74 -20.22
C LEU A 157 9.81 -3.46 -19.71
N ALA A 158 9.94 -3.32 -18.38
CA ALA A 158 10.55 -2.14 -17.77
C ALA A 158 12.05 -2.05 -18.09
N GLU A 159 12.77 -3.18 -18.02
CA GLU A 159 14.19 -3.26 -18.37
C GLU A 159 14.41 -2.95 -19.87
N ASN A 160 13.58 -3.50 -20.75
CA ASN A 160 13.64 -3.26 -22.20
C ASN A 160 13.38 -1.80 -22.58
N TYR A 161 12.45 -1.12 -21.88
CA TYR A 161 12.22 0.31 -22.07
C TYR A 161 13.40 1.16 -21.58
N GLY A 162 14.24 0.63 -20.69
CA GLY A 162 15.45 1.28 -20.18
C GLY A 162 15.35 1.76 -18.74
N PHE A 163 14.30 1.39 -18.00
CA PHE A 163 14.26 1.69 -16.56
C PHE A 163 15.38 0.98 -15.81
N LYS A 164 15.72 1.56 -14.65
CA LYS A 164 16.69 1.00 -13.71
C LYS A 164 16.04 0.84 -12.35
N LYS A 165 16.40 -0.25 -11.67
CA LYS A 165 15.88 -0.56 -10.33
C LYS A 165 16.29 0.54 -9.34
N ALA A 166 15.30 1.18 -8.73
CA ALA A 166 15.52 2.26 -7.76
C ALA A 166 15.67 1.75 -6.32
N LYS A 167 14.86 0.75 -5.93
CA LYS A 167 14.81 0.25 -4.55
C LYS A 167 14.19 -1.15 -4.49
N ASP A 168 14.68 -1.97 -3.55
CA ASP A 168 14.02 -3.22 -3.14
C ASP A 168 13.13 -2.96 -1.91
N LEU A 169 11.88 -3.42 -1.98
CA LEU A 169 10.91 -3.38 -0.87
C LEU A 169 10.70 -4.80 -0.37
N TYR A 170 11.29 -5.13 0.78
CA TYR A 170 11.22 -6.47 1.35
C TYR A 170 9.90 -6.69 2.09
N ALA A 171 9.28 -7.84 1.82
CA ALA A 171 8.17 -8.36 2.60
C ALA A 171 8.62 -9.65 3.29
N PHE A 172 8.45 -9.69 4.61
CA PHE A 172 8.72 -10.89 5.41
C PHE A 172 7.41 -11.59 5.73
N TYR A 173 7.42 -12.90 5.57
CA TYR A 173 6.27 -13.75 5.83
C TYR A 173 6.65 -14.82 6.84
N LYS A 174 5.79 -15.03 7.84
CA LYS A 174 5.99 -16.00 8.92
C LYS A 174 4.68 -16.73 9.18
N HIS A 175 4.73 -18.06 9.27
CA HIS A 175 3.56 -18.83 9.66
C HIS A 175 3.44 -18.87 11.19
N ALA A 176 2.20 -18.86 11.70
CA ALA A 176 1.94 -19.09 13.12
C ALA A 176 2.52 -20.43 13.62
N SER A 177 2.50 -21.46 12.77
CA SER A 177 3.05 -22.79 13.04
C SER A 177 4.56 -22.82 13.28
N ASP A 178 5.30 -21.81 12.80
CA ASP A 178 6.75 -21.72 13.01
C ASP A 178 7.08 -21.42 14.48
N GLY A 179 6.07 -20.96 15.25
CA GLY A 179 6.20 -20.63 16.66
C GLY A 179 7.14 -19.45 16.92
N MET A 180 7.49 -19.25 18.19
CA MET A 180 8.45 -18.24 18.62
C MET A 180 9.70 -18.94 19.19
N PRO A 181 10.90 -18.70 18.64
CA PRO A 181 12.12 -19.29 19.20
C PRO A 181 12.35 -18.84 20.65
N GLU A 182 12.70 -19.76 21.55
CA GLU A 182 12.95 -19.44 22.97
C GLU A 182 13.98 -18.32 23.17
N ARG A 183 14.96 -18.22 22.26
CA ARG A 183 15.98 -17.17 22.28
C ARG A 183 15.36 -15.78 22.17
N ILE A 184 14.32 -15.63 21.34
CA ILE A 184 13.60 -14.37 21.19
C ILE A 184 12.82 -14.08 22.46
N GLU A 185 12.10 -15.05 23.03
CA GLU A 185 11.36 -14.83 24.28
C GLU A 185 12.28 -14.37 25.44
N LYS A 186 13.46 -15.01 25.59
CA LYS A 186 14.48 -14.62 26.57
C LYS A 186 15.02 -13.21 26.31
N MET A 187 15.24 -12.85 25.04
CA MET A 187 15.67 -11.50 24.66
C MET A 187 14.61 -10.44 24.99
N ILE A 188 13.33 -10.70 24.64
CA ILE A 188 12.22 -9.78 24.92
C ILE A 188 12.05 -9.57 26.43
N LYS A 189 12.17 -10.63 27.23
CA LYS A 189 12.11 -10.51 28.70
C LYS A 189 13.17 -9.54 29.25
N ARG A 190 14.43 -9.71 28.81
CA ARG A 190 15.54 -8.82 29.22
C ARG A 190 15.32 -7.37 28.78
N ILE A 191 14.81 -7.16 27.56
CA ILE A 191 14.50 -5.82 27.06
C ILE A 191 13.45 -5.17 27.96
N LYS A 192 12.34 -5.87 28.25
CA LYS A 192 11.27 -5.37 29.11
C LYS A 192 11.76 -5.04 30.53
N GLU A 193 12.60 -5.89 31.12
CA GLU A 193 13.18 -5.64 32.45
C GLU A 193 14.12 -4.42 32.45
N ARG A 194 14.89 -4.21 31.38
CA ARG A 194 15.80 -3.08 31.25
C ARG A 194 15.09 -1.76 30.98
N THR A 195 14.13 -1.76 30.06
CA THR A 195 13.46 -0.53 29.62
C THR A 195 12.23 -0.21 30.44
N GLN A 196 11.65 -1.17 31.17
CA GLN A 196 10.36 -1.02 31.85
C GLN A 196 9.20 -0.66 30.89
N VAL A 197 9.34 -1.01 29.59
CA VAL A 197 8.34 -0.70 28.57
C VAL A 197 7.02 -1.42 28.82
N LYS A 198 5.92 -0.65 28.79
CA LYS A 198 4.55 -1.16 28.82
C LYS A 198 4.00 -1.20 27.40
N ILE A 199 3.26 -2.27 27.07
CA ILE A 199 2.55 -2.37 25.80
C ILE A 199 1.06 -2.25 26.08
N ARG A 200 0.38 -1.37 25.34
CA ARG A 200 -1.08 -1.23 25.41
C ARG A 200 -1.71 -1.24 24.02
N PRO A 201 -2.94 -1.76 23.86
CA PRO A 201 -3.67 -1.66 22.62
C PRO A 201 -4.23 -0.25 22.38
N PHE A 202 -4.71 -0.03 21.17
CA PHE A 202 -5.42 1.17 20.77
C PHE A 202 -6.77 1.25 21.48
N ASN A 203 -7.09 2.42 22.04
CA ASN A 203 -8.30 2.64 22.80
C ASN A 203 -9.41 3.27 21.93
N MET A 204 -10.34 2.43 21.47
CA MET A 204 -11.50 2.88 20.68
C MET A 204 -12.41 3.87 21.43
N ARG A 205 -12.44 3.87 22.76
CA ARG A 205 -13.24 4.83 23.55
C ARG A 205 -12.62 6.24 23.54
N ASN A 206 -11.32 6.33 23.27
CA ASN A 206 -10.60 7.60 23.19
C ASN A 206 -9.85 7.68 21.85
N PHE A 207 -10.58 7.41 20.77
CA PHE A 207 -10.07 7.29 19.41
C PHE A 207 -9.26 8.52 19.00
N GLU A 208 -9.76 9.73 19.23
CA GLU A 208 -9.07 10.96 18.83
C GLU A 208 -7.71 11.11 19.51
N LYS A 209 -7.62 10.79 20.81
CA LYS A 209 -6.35 10.87 21.55
C LYS A 209 -5.32 9.89 20.97
N ASP A 210 -5.70 8.63 20.80
CA ASP A 210 -4.78 7.61 20.30
C ASP A 210 -4.45 7.81 18.82
N ALA A 211 -5.38 8.33 18.02
CA ALA A 211 -5.12 8.74 16.65
C ALA A 211 -4.06 9.85 16.59
N ARG A 212 -4.16 10.88 17.45
CA ARG A 212 -3.12 11.93 17.53
C ARG A 212 -1.75 11.37 17.93
N ILE A 213 -1.70 10.51 18.94
CA ILE A 213 -0.45 9.85 19.36
C ILE A 213 0.15 9.04 18.20
N LEU A 214 -0.67 8.29 17.46
CA LEU A 214 -0.24 7.53 16.30
C LEU A 214 0.33 8.46 15.22
N LYS A 215 -0.37 9.56 14.90
CA LYS A 215 0.09 10.58 13.92
C LYS A 215 1.45 11.16 14.33
N ASP A 216 1.61 11.53 15.60
CA ASP A 216 2.86 12.10 16.14
C ASP A 216 4.03 11.11 16.02
N ILE A 217 3.82 9.84 16.42
CA ILE A 217 4.86 8.82 16.33
C ILE A 217 5.16 8.48 14.86
N TYR A 218 4.15 8.41 13.99
CA TYR A 218 4.33 8.16 12.56
C TYR A 218 5.26 9.19 11.94
N ASN A 219 4.93 10.47 12.08
CA ASN A 219 5.72 11.57 11.52
C ASN A 219 7.15 11.59 12.09
N ALA A 220 7.31 11.41 13.41
CA ALA A 220 8.63 11.40 14.04
C ALA A 220 9.48 10.16 13.70
N ALA A 221 8.86 9.01 13.45
CA ALA A 221 9.57 7.76 13.17
C ALA A 221 9.93 7.61 11.69
N TRP A 222 9.11 8.12 10.77
CA TRP A 222 9.21 7.87 9.33
C TRP A 222 9.90 8.96 8.51
N GLU A 223 10.28 10.09 9.12
CA GLU A 223 10.90 11.25 8.44
C GLU A 223 12.08 10.92 7.49
N LYS A 224 12.79 9.80 7.74
CA LYS A 224 13.98 9.38 6.96
C LYS A 224 13.76 8.17 6.06
N ASN A 225 12.54 7.66 5.95
CA ASN A 225 12.26 6.50 5.11
C ASN A 225 12.31 6.88 3.62
N TRP A 226 12.81 5.96 2.79
CA TRP A 226 12.98 6.21 1.36
C TRP A 226 11.63 6.49 0.70
N GLY A 227 11.52 7.63 0.00
CA GLY A 227 10.29 8.06 -0.65
C GLY A 227 9.16 8.42 0.32
N PHE A 228 9.44 8.53 1.63
CA PHE A 228 8.44 8.98 2.59
C PHE A 228 8.02 10.42 2.28
N VAL A 229 6.70 10.65 2.28
CA VAL A 229 6.12 11.99 2.20
C VAL A 229 5.09 12.06 3.34
N PRO A 230 5.20 13.05 4.24
CA PRO A 230 4.20 13.26 5.27
C PRO A 230 2.82 13.42 4.64
N MET A 231 1.86 12.62 5.11
CA MET A 231 0.46 12.80 4.72
C MET A 231 -0.07 14.12 5.29
N THR A 232 -0.92 14.79 4.53
CA THR A 232 -1.77 15.85 5.05
C THR A 232 -2.78 15.31 6.07
N GLU A 233 -3.35 16.17 6.91
CA GLU A 233 -4.33 15.75 7.91
C GLU A 233 -5.55 15.04 7.29
N GLU A 234 -6.04 15.56 6.16
CA GLU A 234 -7.18 14.97 5.45
C GLU A 234 -6.87 13.59 4.84
N GLU A 235 -5.65 13.38 4.33
CA GLU A 235 -5.20 12.08 3.83
C GLU A 235 -5.06 11.05 4.96
N MET A 236 -4.53 11.47 6.12
CA MET A 236 -4.46 10.63 7.31
C MET A 236 -5.86 10.25 7.78
N ASP A 237 -6.80 11.19 7.81
CA ASP A 237 -8.17 10.95 8.25
C ASP A 237 -8.90 10.00 7.29
N LEU A 238 -8.75 10.17 5.97
CA LEU A 238 -9.30 9.24 4.98
C LEU A 238 -8.70 7.84 5.14
N THR A 239 -7.39 7.74 5.34
CA THR A 239 -6.70 6.46 5.58
C THR A 239 -7.20 5.80 6.86
N ALA A 240 -7.33 6.56 7.95
CA ALA A 240 -7.83 6.07 9.22
C ALA A 240 -9.27 5.55 9.10
N GLU A 241 -10.17 6.28 8.41
CA GLU A 241 -11.56 5.83 8.20
C GLU A 241 -11.65 4.58 7.31
N LYS A 242 -10.79 4.45 6.29
CA LYS A 242 -10.68 3.22 5.49
C LYS A 242 -10.23 2.05 6.38
N LEU A 243 -9.11 2.21 7.09
CA LEU A 243 -8.54 1.15 7.94
C LEU A 243 -9.48 0.74 9.08
N LYS A 244 -10.20 1.69 9.68
CA LYS A 244 -11.14 1.47 10.80
C LYS A 244 -12.22 0.43 10.50
N GLN A 245 -12.61 0.25 9.25
CA GLN A 245 -13.64 -0.73 8.86
C GLN A 245 -13.19 -2.19 9.06
N PHE A 246 -11.88 -2.43 9.05
CA PHE A 246 -11.27 -3.75 9.19
C PHE A 246 -10.21 -3.84 10.28
N ALA A 247 -9.87 -2.73 10.93
CA ALA A 247 -8.93 -2.69 12.05
C ALA A 247 -9.43 -3.53 13.24
N ASP A 248 -8.50 -4.26 13.83
CA ASP A 248 -8.67 -4.85 15.15
C ASP A 248 -7.86 -4.00 16.15
N PRO A 249 -8.49 -3.31 17.11
CA PRO A 249 -7.78 -2.46 18.07
C PRO A 249 -6.71 -3.20 18.89
N GLU A 250 -6.84 -4.52 19.04
CA GLU A 250 -5.86 -5.37 19.73
C GLU A 250 -4.59 -5.61 18.88
N LEU A 251 -4.61 -5.28 17.59
CA LEU A 251 -3.47 -5.38 16.67
C LEU A 251 -2.76 -4.03 16.44
N VAL A 252 -3.30 -2.95 16.98
CA VAL A 252 -2.67 -1.63 17.00
C VAL A 252 -2.11 -1.39 18.39
N LEU A 253 -0.80 -1.50 18.55
CA LEU A 253 -0.14 -1.50 19.86
C LEU A 253 0.78 -0.29 20.02
N PHE A 254 0.72 0.34 21.17
CA PHE A 254 1.64 1.37 21.61
C PHE A 254 2.65 0.81 22.61
N ALA A 255 3.89 1.26 22.50
CA ALA A 255 4.92 1.11 23.52
C ALA A 255 4.99 2.39 24.34
N GLU A 256 4.91 2.27 25.66
CA GLU A 256 4.95 3.38 26.61
C GLU A 256 6.11 3.23 27.60
N LEU A 257 6.79 4.33 27.87
CA LEU A 257 7.81 4.48 28.92
C LEU A 257 7.37 5.64 29.80
N ASP A 258 7.30 5.42 31.12
CA ASP A 258 6.84 6.44 32.07
C ASP A 258 5.52 7.14 31.65
N ASP A 259 4.60 6.33 31.09
CA ASP A 259 3.29 6.73 30.55
C ASP A 259 3.37 7.71 29.34
N GLU A 260 4.55 7.87 28.74
CA GLU A 260 4.75 8.52 27.44
C GLU A 260 4.75 7.49 26.30
N PRO A 261 3.90 7.64 25.27
CA PRO A 261 3.98 6.83 24.06
C PRO A 261 5.28 7.08 23.29
N VAL A 262 6.09 6.03 23.15
CA VAL A 262 7.43 6.10 22.52
C VAL A 262 7.50 5.34 21.20
N GLY A 263 6.56 4.42 20.95
CA GLY A 263 6.51 3.65 19.71
C GLY A 263 5.12 3.10 19.41
N VAL A 264 4.91 2.71 18.16
CA VAL A 264 3.66 2.16 17.66
C VAL A 264 3.93 1.05 16.66
N ILE A 265 3.08 0.04 16.65
CA ILE A 265 2.93 -0.91 15.54
C ILE A 265 1.46 -0.97 15.14
N VAL A 266 1.20 -0.77 13.86
CA VAL A 266 -0.13 -0.81 13.27
C VAL A 266 -0.20 -2.06 12.41
N SER A 267 -0.92 -3.06 12.90
CA SER A 267 -1.19 -4.28 12.16
C SER A 267 -2.68 -4.41 11.87
N VAL A 268 -3.01 -4.92 10.69
CA VAL A 268 -4.39 -5.10 10.25
C VAL A 268 -4.62 -6.53 9.76
N PRO A 269 -5.82 -7.09 9.96
CA PRO A 269 -6.21 -8.35 9.33
C PRO A 269 -6.11 -8.26 7.81
N ASP A 270 -5.66 -9.33 7.17
CA ASP A 270 -5.49 -9.38 5.72
C ASP A 270 -6.83 -9.55 5.01
N ILE A 271 -7.49 -8.42 4.72
CA ILE A 271 -8.80 -8.42 4.06
C ILE A 271 -8.74 -8.93 2.61
N ASN A 272 -7.55 -9.05 2.00
CA ASN A 272 -7.41 -9.61 0.66
C ASN A 272 -7.96 -11.05 0.58
N GLN A 273 -7.89 -11.81 1.68
CA GLN A 273 -8.50 -13.13 1.78
C GLN A 273 -10.03 -13.10 1.56
N VAL A 274 -10.67 -11.99 1.93
CA VAL A 274 -12.10 -11.75 1.67
C VAL A 274 -12.31 -11.21 0.26
N LEU A 275 -11.52 -10.22 -0.16
CA LEU A 275 -11.68 -9.54 -1.46
C LEU A 275 -11.57 -10.50 -2.64
N LYS A 276 -10.76 -11.57 -2.53
CA LYS A 276 -10.67 -12.65 -3.52
C LYS A 276 -12.05 -13.20 -3.94
N HIS A 277 -12.99 -13.26 -3.01
CA HIS A 277 -14.33 -13.83 -3.23
C HIS A 277 -15.36 -12.81 -3.74
N LEU A 278 -15.04 -11.51 -3.64
CA LEU A 278 -15.92 -10.42 -4.05
C LEU A 278 -15.71 -10.00 -5.51
N ASN A 279 -14.53 -10.28 -6.06
CA ASN A 279 -14.18 -9.96 -7.45
C ASN A 279 -14.44 -8.47 -7.79
N GLY A 280 -14.07 -7.58 -6.86
CA GLY A 280 -14.20 -6.12 -7.00
C GLY A 280 -15.60 -5.53 -6.85
N LYS A 281 -16.61 -6.34 -6.49
CA LYS A 281 -18.01 -5.90 -6.38
C LYS A 281 -18.44 -5.73 -4.92
N LEU A 282 -19.47 -4.90 -4.71
CA LEU A 282 -20.10 -4.63 -3.41
C LEU A 282 -21.64 -4.68 -3.52
N GLY A 283 -22.19 -5.75 -4.10
CA GLY A 283 -23.62 -6.01 -4.11
C GLY A 283 -24.11 -6.70 -2.84
N LEU A 284 -25.41 -7.01 -2.77
CA LEU A 284 -26.01 -7.74 -1.64
C LEU A 284 -25.38 -9.12 -1.43
N ILE A 285 -25.12 -9.85 -2.52
CA ILE A 285 -24.48 -11.16 -2.50
C ILE A 285 -23.03 -11.02 -1.99
N GLU A 286 -22.30 -10.02 -2.47
CA GLU A 286 -20.93 -9.75 -2.02
C GLU A 286 -20.87 -9.34 -0.57
N MET A 287 -21.87 -8.61 -0.06
CA MET A 287 -21.94 -8.27 1.37
C MET A 287 -22.17 -9.50 2.24
N LEU A 288 -23.00 -10.45 1.80
CA LEU A 288 -23.14 -11.74 2.48
C LEU A 288 -21.85 -12.57 2.44
N LYS A 289 -21.18 -12.62 1.28
CA LYS A 289 -19.86 -13.25 1.16
C LYS A 289 -18.84 -12.59 2.10
N PHE A 290 -18.81 -11.26 2.15
CA PHE A 290 -17.92 -10.51 3.02
C PHE A 290 -18.11 -10.90 4.48
N LEU A 291 -19.35 -10.90 4.98
CA LEU A 291 -19.64 -11.29 6.37
C LEU A 291 -19.26 -12.75 6.67
N TYR A 292 -19.41 -13.65 5.70
CA TYR A 292 -19.02 -15.05 5.83
C TYR A 292 -17.50 -15.24 5.86
N TYR A 293 -16.78 -14.67 4.89
CA TYR A 293 -15.33 -14.83 4.75
C TYR A 293 -14.54 -13.98 5.75
N LYS A 294 -15.07 -12.85 6.24
CA LYS A 294 -14.44 -12.01 7.28
C LYS A 294 -14.10 -12.81 8.55
N LYS A 295 -14.92 -13.80 8.91
CA LYS A 295 -14.69 -14.69 10.06
C LYS A 295 -13.62 -15.76 9.83
N LYS A 296 -13.14 -15.91 8.59
CA LYS A 296 -12.14 -16.90 8.19
C LYS A 296 -10.77 -16.27 7.93
N VAL A 297 -10.64 -14.96 8.13
CA VAL A 297 -9.36 -14.27 7.96
C VAL A 297 -8.40 -14.77 9.05
N ASP A 298 -7.30 -15.36 8.63
CA ASP A 298 -6.22 -15.86 9.48
C ASP A 298 -4.89 -15.09 9.24
N GLY A 299 -4.84 -14.21 8.25
CA GLY A 299 -3.67 -13.39 7.96
C GLY A 299 -3.69 -12.06 8.72
N VAL A 300 -2.51 -11.61 9.16
CA VAL A 300 -2.29 -10.23 9.65
C VAL A 300 -1.09 -9.62 8.93
N ARG A 301 -1.20 -8.36 8.53
CA ARG A 301 -0.10 -7.56 8.00
C ARG A 301 0.24 -6.43 8.96
N SER A 302 1.51 -6.36 9.39
CA SER A 302 2.06 -5.17 10.05
C SER A 302 2.40 -4.13 8.97
N LEU A 303 1.59 -3.07 8.89
CA LEU A 303 1.76 -2.00 7.90
C LEU A 303 2.90 -1.07 8.27
N ILE A 304 2.91 -0.64 9.53
CA ILE A 304 3.80 0.39 10.05
C ILE A 304 4.29 -0.06 11.42
N ALA A 305 5.58 0.05 11.65
CA ALA A 305 6.16 -0.06 12.98
C ALA A 305 7.21 1.03 13.15
N GLY A 306 7.18 1.74 14.27
CA GLY A 306 8.02 2.91 14.49
C GLY A 306 8.25 3.19 15.95
N VAL A 307 9.43 3.72 16.27
CA VAL A 307 9.81 4.19 17.60
C VAL A 307 10.44 5.57 17.42
N LYS A 308 10.08 6.51 18.30
CA LYS A 308 10.66 7.87 18.32
C LYS A 308 12.19 7.78 18.34
N LYS A 309 12.85 8.72 17.66
CA LYS A 309 14.31 8.70 17.41
C LYS A 309 15.16 8.44 18.65
N GLN A 310 14.82 9.05 19.79
CA GLN A 310 15.56 8.91 21.05
C GLN A 310 15.50 7.51 21.69
N TYR A 311 14.54 6.67 21.28
CA TYR A 311 14.38 5.30 21.78
C TYR A 311 14.72 4.24 20.72
N ARG A 312 15.35 4.62 19.61
CA ARG A 312 15.93 3.67 18.66
C ARG A 312 17.05 2.87 19.34
N GLU A 313 17.34 1.66 18.84
CA GLU A 313 18.36 0.74 19.38
C GLU A 313 18.11 0.20 20.81
N THR A 314 17.02 0.60 21.46
CA THR A 314 16.61 0.08 22.79
C THR A 314 16.05 -1.34 22.74
N GLY A 315 15.67 -1.82 21.56
CA GLY A 315 14.99 -3.11 21.35
C GLY A 315 13.45 -3.05 21.46
N ILE A 316 12.87 -1.87 21.72
CA ILE A 316 11.39 -1.71 21.87
C ILE A 316 10.62 -2.18 20.64
N ILE A 317 11.16 -1.95 19.44
CA ILE A 317 10.53 -2.41 18.19
C ILE A 317 10.34 -3.94 18.17
N ALA A 318 11.30 -4.71 18.70
CA ALA A 318 11.18 -6.17 18.80
C ALA A 318 10.10 -6.57 19.81
N VAL A 319 9.93 -5.79 20.89
CA VAL A 319 8.85 -6.00 21.86
C VAL A 319 7.48 -5.78 21.23
N LEU A 320 7.35 -4.75 20.37
CA LEU A 320 6.13 -4.48 19.61
C LEU A 320 5.78 -5.65 18.68
N PHE A 321 6.70 -6.10 17.82
CA PHE A 321 6.47 -7.27 16.95
C PHE A 321 6.10 -8.53 17.73
N TYR A 322 6.81 -8.80 18.83
CA TYR A 322 6.49 -9.94 19.71
C TYR A 322 5.08 -9.82 20.31
N ALA A 323 4.69 -8.62 20.75
CA ALA A 323 3.37 -8.39 21.32
C ALA A 323 2.26 -8.52 20.27
N THR A 324 2.51 -8.04 19.04
CA THR A 324 1.59 -8.22 17.90
C THR A 324 1.39 -9.69 17.58
N GLU A 325 2.45 -10.51 17.55
CA GLU A 325 2.29 -11.95 17.29
C GLU A 325 1.45 -12.64 18.37
N LYS A 326 1.71 -12.36 19.67
CA LYS A 326 0.89 -12.92 20.75
C LYS A 326 -0.56 -12.43 20.69
N ALA A 327 -0.79 -11.16 20.32
CA ALA A 327 -2.13 -10.61 20.15
C ALA A 327 -2.85 -11.28 18.97
N ALA A 328 -2.19 -11.44 17.82
CA ALA A 328 -2.74 -12.09 16.64
C ALA A 328 -3.19 -13.52 16.93
N LEU A 329 -2.32 -14.33 17.53
CA LEU A 329 -2.64 -15.71 17.92
C LEU A 329 -3.82 -15.79 18.89
N LYS A 330 -3.89 -14.87 19.87
CA LYS A 330 -5.01 -14.81 20.83
C LYS A 330 -6.34 -14.46 20.14
N ARG A 331 -6.29 -13.68 19.06
CA ARG A 331 -7.46 -13.26 18.27
C ARG A 331 -7.87 -14.30 17.23
N GLY A 332 -7.06 -15.35 17.04
CA GLY A 332 -7.35 -16.45 16.13
C GLY A 332 -6.90 -16.20 14.70
N TYR A 333 -5.95 -15.28 14.51
CA TYR A 333 -5.20 -15.12 13.27
C TYR A 333 -4.03 -16.11 13.24
#